data_AF-A0AAP9YEG5-F1
#
_entry.id   AF-A0AAP9YEG5-F1
#
_cell.length_a   1.000
_cell.length_b   1.000
_cell.length_c   1.000
_cell.angle_alpha   90.00
_cell.angle_beta   90.00
_cell.angle_gamma   90.00
#
_symmetry.space_group_name_H-M   'P 1'
#
loop_
_entity.id
_entity.type
_entity.pdbx_description
1 polymer ?
#
loop_
_entity_poly.entity_id
_entity_poly.type
_entity_poly.pdbx_seq_one_letter_code
_entity_poly.pdbx_strand_id
1 'polypeptide(L)'
;MIRLLGSDAFAGQLSPPRNHGASPIFRAKIRVDGASLHCYVKPLPDRIRCPVTGKEVANQEIVSEALGYVLAKSVGLNVPDTAGIILLEPWQIPEALHPALRETCSGRAQNDYFCWFTKDMKYPSLRQLHWSDVRHPYLQELRGRRLARQLADNPEASSIIVLDQWLLNSDRNIGNLLESPCKSLFLIDHGRLFHYPNWEPGRIGMAPWPCENRLQKLIDDFIPDWSEALPNKSARALAYNIFAVSFREAGAEAARIVLSEFFEHTEIEVILRLLSERLDQK
;
A
#
# COMPACT_ATOMS: atom_id res chain seq x y z
N MET A 1 8.46 -12.94 2.09
CA MET A 1 9.65 -12.33 1.47
C MET A 1 9.25 -11.78 0.10
N ILE A 2 9.76 -10.61 -0.25
CA ILE A 2 9.60 -10.00 -1.58
C ILE A 2 10.60 -10.61 -2.57
N ARG A 3 10.41 -10.36 -3.86
CA ARG A 3 11.36 -10.75 -4.92
C ARG A 3 12.14 -9.53 -5.41
N LEU A 4 13.43 -9.68 -5.67
CA LEU A 4 14.26 -8.64 -6.28
C LEU A 4 14.69 -9.12 -7.65
N LEU A 5 14.40 -8.35 -8.69
CA LEU A 5 14.59 -8.75 -10.09
C LEU A 5 15.38 -7.67 -10.85
N GLY A 6 16.27 -8.13 -11.72
CA GLY A 6 16.92 -7.29 -12.71
C GLY A 6 16.01 -6.95 -13.89
N SER A 7 16.49 -6.05 -14.76
CA SER A 7 15.77 -5.63 -15.98
C SER A 7 15.57 -6.76 -16.99
N ASP A 8 16.40 -7.81 -16.93
CA ASP A 8 16.33 -9.02 -17.75
C ASP A 8 15.12 -9.91 -17.43
N ALA A 9 14.54 -9.76 -16.24
CA ALA A 9 13.30 -10.43 -15.85
C ALA A 9 12.08 -9.89 -16.60
N PHE A 10 12.17 -8.69 -17.18
CA PHE A 10 11.07 -8.09 -17.93
C PHE A 10 10.86 -8.80 -19.27
N ALA A 11 9.68 -9.38 -19.47
CA ALA A 11 9.35 -10.14 -20.68
C ALA A 11 8.44 -9.38 -21.66
N GLY A 12 7.85 -8.25 -21.25
CA GLY A 12 7.09 -7.39 -22.14
C GLY A 12 5.91 -6.68 -21.48
N GLN A 13 5.39 -5.66 -22.16
CA GLN A 13 4.21 -4.91 -21.74
C GLN A 13 2.93 -5.66 -22.14
N LEU A 14 1.90 -5.57 -21.29
CA LEU A 14 0.55 -6.07 -21.58
C LEU A 14 -0.39 -4.90 -21.84
N SER A 15 -1.60 -5.20 -22.32
CA SER A 15 -2.64 -4.18 -22.51
C SER A 15 -2.86 -3.37 -21.22
N PRO A 16 -2.98 -2.04 -21.33
CA PRO A 16 -3.07 -1.17 -20.18
C PRO A 16 -4.29 -1.51 -19.31
N PRO A 17 -4.23 -1.21 -18.00
CA PRO A 17 -5.39 -1.38 -17.13
C PRO A 17 -6.55 -0.50 -17.62
N ARG A 18 -7.78 -1.04 -17.54
CA ARG A 18 -8.99 -0.32 -18.00
C ARG A 18 -9.26 0.97 -17.21
N ASN A 19 -8.80 1.04 -15.96
CA ASN A 19 -8.95 2.18 -15.07
C ASN A 19 -7.57 2.54 -14.51
N HIS A 20 -7.20 3.82 -14.58
CA HIS A 20 -5.98 4.35 -13.98
C HIS A 20 -6.27 4.95 -12.60
N GLY A 21 -5.44 4.62 -11.61
CA GLY A 21 -5.38 5.33 -10.34
C GLY A 21 -4.58 6.63 -10.47
N ALA A 22 -4.29 7.30 -9.35
CA ALA A 22 -3.47 8.50 -9.33
C ALA A 22 -1.98 8.22 -9.64
N SER A 23 -1.49 7.02 -9.32
CA SER A 23 -0.10 6.62 -9.56
C SER A 23 0.10 6.01 -10.94
N PRO A 24 1.23 6.29 -11.62
CA PRO A 24 1.56 5.68 -12.90
C PRO A 24 1.75 4.18 -12.71
N ILE A 25 0.89 3.38 -13.34
CA ILE A 25 0.91 1.91 -13.25
C ILE A 25 0.59 1.31 -14.60
N PHE A 26 1.26 0.20 -14.93
CA PHE A 26 0.99 -0.56 -16.15
C PHE A 26 0.98 -2.06 -15.86
N ARG A 27 0.51 -2.84 -16.84
CA ARG A 27 0.51 -4.31 -16.76
C ARG A 27 1.69 -4.84 -17.56
N ALA A 28 2.38 -5.83 -17.00
CA ALA A 28 3.54 -6.44 -17.62
C ALA A 28 3.53 -7.96 -17.46
N LYS A 29 4.37 -8.59 -18.28
CA LYS A 29 4.80 -9.97 -18.13
C LYS A 29 6.24 -9.95 -17.60
N ILE A 30 6.48 -10.59 -16.47
CA ILE A 30 7.81 -10.72 -15.87
C ILE A 30 8.15 -12.19 -15.62
N ARG A 31 9.43 -12.52 -15.51
CA ARG A 31 9.92 -13.85 -15.14
C ARG A 31 10.30 -13.86 -13.68
N VAL A 32 9.68 -14.74 -12.90
CA VAL A 32 9.96 -14.94 -11.48
C VAL A 32 10.19 -16.43 -11.26
N ASP A 33 11.35 -16.81 -10.73
CA ASP A 33 11.70 -18.20 -10.44
C ASP A 33 11.52 -19.13 -11.67
N GLY A 34 11.85 -18.62 -12.87
CA GLY A 34 11.69 -19.34 -14.15
C GLY A 34 10.25 -19.38 -14.71
N ALA A 35 9.26 -18.98 -13.93
CA ALA A 35 7.86 -18.92 -14.35
C ALA A 35 7.51 -17.52 -14.90
N SER A 36 6.62 -17.49 -15.89
CA SER A 36 6.07 -16.24 -16.37
C SER A 36 4.88 -15.79 -15.53
N LEU A 37 4.92 -14.54 -15.05
CA LEU A 37 3.89 -13.93 -14.23
C LEU A 37 3.28 -12.71 -14.94
N HIS A 38 1.95 -12.58 -14.87
CA HIS A 38 1.29 -11.32 -15.19
C HIS A 38 1.21 -10.47 -13.93
N CYS A 39 1.66 -9.24 -14.01
CA CYS A 39 1.75 -8.35 -12.85
C CYS A 39 1.31 -6.94 -13.21
N TYR A 40 0.94 -6.20 -12.17
CA TYR A 40 0.95 -4.75 -12.18
C TYR A 40 2.34 -4.27 -11.81
N VAL A 41 2.81 -3.22 -12.48
CA VAL A 41 4.13 -2.61 -12.27
C VAL A 41 3.94 -1.11 -12.08
N LYS A 42 4.46 -0.61 -10.96
CA LYS A 42 4.39 0.78 -10.52
C LYS A 42 5.82 1.34 -10.51
N PRO A 43 6.26 2.05 -11.56
CA PRO A 43 7.53 2.76 -11.55
C PRO A 43 7.50 3.87 -10.51
N LEU A 44 8.56 3.94 -9.70
CA LEU A 44 8.67 4.89 -8.59
C LEU A 44 9.90 5.77 -8.80
N PRO A 45 9.73 7.10 -8.90
CA PRO A 45 10.85 8.03 -8.97
C PRO A 45 11.65 8.08 -7.66
N ASP A 46 12.96 8.33 -7.71
CA ASP A 46 13.83 8.30 -6.51
C ASP A 46 13.59 9.48 -5.57
N ARG A 47 13.07 10.58 -6.12
CA ARG A 47 12.82 11.82 -5.38
C ARG A 47 11.41 12.30 -5.64
N ILE A 48 10.85 12.97 -4.64
CA ILE A 48 9.56 13.64 -4.69
C ILE A 48 9.69 15.04 -4.13
N ARG A 49 8.75 15.91 -4.50
CA ARG A 49 8.59 17.20 -3.83
C ARG A 49 7.80 17.01 -2.53
N CYS A 50 8.37 17.40 -1.41
CA CYS A 50 7.66 17.44 -0.13
C CYS A 50 6.48 18.42 -0.23
N PRO A 51 5.24 17.98 0.05
CA PRO A 51 4.05 18.83 -0.14
C PRO A 51 3.97 19.98 0.86
N VAL A 52 4.70 19.92 1.98
CA VAL A 52 4.71 20.97 3.01
C VAL A 52 5.83 21.98 2.79
N THR A 53 7.05 21.51 2.51
CA THR A 53 8.23 22.40 2.40
C THR A 53 8.56 22.80 0.97
N GLY A 54 7.97 22.13 -0.03
CA GLY A 54 8.30 22.31 -1.45
C GLY A 54 9.70 21.81 -1.85
N LYS A 55 10.49 21.27 -0.91
CA LYS A 55 11.84 20.77 -1.17
C LYS A 55 11.80 19.37 -1.79
N GLU A 56 12.81 19.07 -2.61
CA GLU A 56 13.04 17.71 -3.08
C GLU A 56 13.66 16.85 -1.98
N VAL A 57 13.06 15.68 -1.77
CA VAL A 57 13.44 14.70 -0.75
C VAL A 57 13.42 13.30 -1.35
N ALA A 58 14.05 12.34 -0.67
CA ALA A 58 14.00 10.94 -1.10
C ALA A 58 12.56 10.42 -1.11
N ASN A 59 12.23 9.60 -2.10
CA ASN A 59 10.93 8.95 -2.21
C ASN A 59 10.97 7.57 -1.57
N GLN A 60 10.39 7.46 -0.38
CA GLN A 60 10.31 6.21 0.37
C GLN A 60 9.12 5.33 -0.05
N GLU A 61 8.45 5.64 -1.17
CA GLU A 61 7.29 4.87 -1.62
C GLU A 61 7.65 3.40 -1.89
N ILE A 62 8.82 3.10 -2.49
CA ILE A 62 9.26 1.72 -2.75
C ILE A 62 9.48 0.94 -1.45
N VAL A 63 10.10 1.59 -0.46
CA VAL A 63 10.31 1.01 0.87
C VAL A 63 8.97 0.78 1.55
N SER A 64 8.05 1.75 1.45
CA SER A 64 6.73 1.69 2.05
C SER A 64 5.89 0.54 1.48
N GLU A 65 5.95 0.34 0.16
CA GLU A 65 5.32 -0.80 -0.52
C GLU A 65 5.87 -2.13 0.01
N ALA A 66 7.19 -2.27 0.03
CA ALA A 66 7.87 -3.48 0.46
C ALA A 66 7.62 -3.80 1.94
N LEU A 67 7.77 -2.80 2.82
CA LEU A 67 7.55 -2.91 4.25
C LEU A 67 6.09 -3.21 4.59
N GLY A 68 5.15 -2.46 3.99
CA GLY A 68 3.73 -2.66 4.20
C GLY A 68 3.26 -4.04 3.75
N TYR A 69 3.77 -4.54 2.63
CA TYR A 69 3.50 -5.88 2.15
C TYR A 69 3.96 -6.98 3.13
N VAL A 70 5.21 -6.90 3.62
CA VAL A 70 5.72 -7.93 4.54
C VAL A 70 5.08 -7.86 5.92
N LEU A 71 4.77 -6.67 6.42
CA LEU A 71 4.10 -6.50 7.72
C LEU A 71 2.63 -6.92 7.66
N ALA A 72 1.90 -6.60 6.58
CA ALA A 72 0.54 -7.10 6.40
C ALA A 72 0.51 -8.63 6.39
N LYS A 73 1.47 -9.25 5.68
CA LYS A 73 1.61 -10.70 5.62
C LYS A 73 1.97 -11.32 6.98
N SER A 74 2.84 -10.69 7.76
CA SER A 74 3.27 -11.23 9.07
C SER A 74 2.16 -11.23 10.11
N VAL A 75 1.19 -10.31 9.99
CA VAL A 75 0.00 -10.26 10.86
C VAL A 75 -1.19 -11.04 10.30
N GLY A 76 -0.99 -11.80 9.22
CA GLY A 76 -2.02 -12.68 8.66
C GLY A 76 -3.08 -12.00 7.79
N LEU A 77 -2.84 -10.76 7.35
CA LEU A 77 -3.73 -10.09 6.38
C LEU A 77 -3.40 -10.53 4.95
N ASN A 78 -4.43 -10.61 4.10
CA ASN A 78 -4.24 -11.05 2.73
C ASN A 78 -3.58 -9.95 1.89
N VAL A 79 -2.52 -10.34 1.19
CA VAL A 79 -1.80 -9.56 0.18
C VAL A 79 -1.58 -10.45 -1.05
N PRO A 80 -1.27 -9.92 -2.24
CA PRO A 80 -0.96 -10.75 -3.41
C PRO A 80 0.13 -11.79 -3.11
N ASP A 81 -0.01 -13.02 -3.60
CA ASP A 81 0.93 -14.11 -3.25
C ASP A 81 2.38 -13.81 -3.65
N THR A 82 2.55 -12.99 -4.68
CA THR A 82 3.85 -12.64 -5.27
C THR A 82 3.91 -11.13 -5.48
N ALA A 83 4.93 -10.52 -4.89
CA ALA A 83 5.25 -9.11 -5.02
C ALA A 83 6.76 -8.90 -4.88
N GLY A 84 7.25 -7.77 -5.38
CA GLY A 84 8.66 -7.48 -5.36
C GLY A 84 9.05 -6.21 -6.09
N ILE A 85 10.34 -6.08 -6.30
CA ILE A 85 10.98 -4.95 -6.94
C ILE A 85 11.65 -5.44 -8.21
N ILE A 86 11.43 -4.72 -9.30
CA ILE A 86 12.12 -4.93 -10.56
C ILE A 86 12.76 -3.62 -10.99
N LEU A 87 14.05 -3.67 -11.34
CA LEU A 87 14.74 -2.53 -11.94
C LEU A 87 14.37 -2.48 -13.43
N LEU A 88 13.85 -1.34 -13.90
CA LEU A 88 13.49 -1.16 -15.31
C LEU A 88 14.17 0.06 -15.92
N GLU A 89 14.54 -0.07 -17.17
CA GLU A 89 15.01 1.03 -18.01
C GLU A 89 13.82 1.81 -18.62
N PRO A 90 13.95 3.11 -18.93
CA PRO A 90 12.87 3.95 -19.45
C PRO A 90 12.16 3.39 -20.68
N TRP A 91 12.86 2.69 -21.57
CA TRP A 91 12.27 2.08 -22.77
C TRP A 91 11.42 0.84 -22.46
N GLN A 92 11.57 0.23 -21.28
CA GLN A 92 10.73 -0.87 -20.82
C GLN A 92 9.40 -0.35 -20.21
N ILE A 93 9.33 0.94 -19.86
CA ILE A 93 8.15 1.60 -19.30
C ILE A 93 7.34 2.24 -20.44
N PRO A 94 6.00 2.11 -20.44
CA PRO A 94 5.17 2.76 -21.45
C PRO A 94 5.40 4.28 -21.52
N GLU A 95 5.62 4.80 -22.73
CA GLU A 95 5.90 6.23 -22.99
C GLU A 95 4.81 7.16 -22.41
N ALA A 96 3.56 6.70 -22.40
CA ALA A 96 2.43 7.42 -21.83
C ALA A 96 2.58 7.73 -20.32
N LEU A 97 3.42 6.99 -19.58
CA LEU A 97 3.68 7.22 -18.16
C LEU A 97 4.82 8.22 -17.92
N HIS A 98 5.67 8.48 -18.92
CA HIS A 98 6.86 9.32 -18.75
C HIS A 98 6.55 10.77 -18.34
N PRO A 99 5.46 11.43 -18.81
CA PRO A 99 5.10 12.76 -18.33
C PRO A 99 4.83 12.80 -16.82
N ALA A 100 4.02 11.86 -16.32
CA ALA A 100 3.67 11.77 -14.89
C ALA A 100 4.89 11.45 -14.02
N LEU A 101 5.78 10.57 -14.50
CA LEU A 101 7.04 10.25 -13.81
C LEU A 101 7.96 11.48 -13.71
N ARG A 102 8.09 12.24 -14.80
CA ARG A 102 8.88 13.47 -14.81
C ARG A 102 8.30 14.53 -13.90
N GLU A 103 6.98 14.74 -13.92
CA GLU A 103 6.31 15.71 -13.06
C GLU A 103 6.60 15.47 -11.57
N THR A 104 6.56 14.19 -11.16
CA THR A 104 6.88 13.76 -9.79
C THR A 104 8.32 14.10 -9.38
N CYS A 105 9.25 14.06 -10.33
CA CYS A 105 10.69 14.35 -10.18
C CYS A 105 11.07 15.80 -10.57
N SER A 106 10.17 16.79 -10.38
CA SER A 106 10.38 18.20 -10.77
C SER A 106 10.83 18.39 -12.23
N GLY A 107 10.38 17.53 -13.14
CA GLY A 107 10.69 17.56 -14.56
C GLY A 107 11.95 16.81 -14.99
N ARG A 108 12.69 16.17 -14.06
CA ARG A 108 13.93 15.43 -14.39
C ARG A 108 13.62 14.01 -14.88
N ALA A 109 14.37 13.56 -15.88
CA ALA A 109 14.36 12.17 -16.32
C ALA A 109 15.34 11.34 -15.48
N GLN A 110 14.99 10.08 -15.20
CA GLN A 110 15.87 9.10 -14.60
C GLN A 110 16.31 8.07 -15.64
N ASN A 111 17.49 7.47 -15.42
CA ASN A 111 18.06 6.48 -16.33
C ASN A 111 17.51 5.08 -16.09
N ASP A 112 17.00 4.84 -14.89
CA ASP A 112 16.35 3.61 -14.44
C ASP A 112 15.30 3.95 -13.39
N TYR A 113 14.43 2.98 -13.10
CA TYR A 113 13.38 3.10 -12.11
C TYR A 113 13.31 1.82 -11.28
N PHE A 114 13.33 1.97 -9.96
CA PHE A 114 12.80 0.94 -9.09
C PHE A 114 11.29 0.85 -9.29
N CYS A 115 10.83 -0.34 -9.66
CA CYS A 115 9.41 -0.57 -9.89
C CYS A 115 8.89 -1.60 -8.90
N TRP A 116 7.85 -1.22 -8.15
CA TRP A 116 7.09 -2.17 -7.35
C TRP A 116 6.21 -3.01 -8.28
N PHE A 117 6.24 -4.32 -8.14
CA PHE A 117 5.34 -5.21 -8.86
C PHE A 117 4.53 -6.10 -7.92
N THR A 118 3.30 -6.38 -8.33
CA THR A 118 2.40 -7.34 -7.66
C THR A 118 1.72 -8.22 -8.70
N LYS A 119 1.53 -9.50 -8.36
CA LYS A 119 0.79 -10.44 -9.21
C LYS A 119 -0.61 -9.92 -9.53
N ASP A 120 -1.00 -10.02 -10.79
CA ASP A 120 -2.37 -9.72 -11.23
C ASP A 120 -3.31 -10.86 -10.77
N MET A 121 -3.98 -10.64 -9.63
CA MET A 121 -4.91 -11.59 -9.02
C MET A 121 -6.25 -11.67 -9.77
N LYS A 122 -6.51 -10.76 -10.72
CA LYS A 122 -7.81 -10.59 -11.40
C LYS A 122 -8.98 -10.30 -10.45
N TYR A 123 -8.70 -9.88 -9.21
CA TYR A 123 -9.70 -9.44 -8.25
C TYR A 123 -10.00 -7.96 -8.46
N PRO A 124 -11.28 -7.55 -8.52
CA PRO A 124 -11.64 -6.15 -8.65
C PRO A 124 -11.40 -5.41 -7.33
N SER A 125 -11.08 -4.12 -7.40
CA SER A 125 -11.10 -3.28 -6.20
C SER A 125 -12.51 -2.99 -5.73
N LEU A 126 -12.70 -2.68 -4.44
CA LEU A 126 -14.00 -2.27 -3.92
C LEU A 126 -14.51 -1.00 -4.62
N ARG A 127 -13.61 -0.07 -4.98
CA ARG A 127 -13.95 1.05 -5.87
C ARG A 127 -14.54 0.57 -7.19
N GLN A 128 -13.92 -0.43 -7.83
CA GLN A 128 -14.40 -0.96 -9.10
C GLN A 128 -15.77 -1.64 -8.97
N LEU A 129 -15.98 -2.44 -7.92
CA LEU A 129 -17.23 -3.15 -7.69
C LEU A 129 -18.41 -2.22 -7.39
N HIS A 130 -18.16 -1.17 -6.61
CA HIS A 130 -19.24 -0.39 -6.01
C HIS A 130 -19.37 1.03 -6.59
N TRP A 131 -18.31 1.65 -7.10
CA TRP A 131 -18.34 3.04 -7.59
C TRP A 131 -18.15 3.22 -9.09
N SER A 132 -17.64 2.22 -9.83
CA SER A 132 -17.58 2.33 -11.30
C SER A 132 -18.97 2.64 -11.85
N ASP A 133 -19.05 3.63 -12.72
CA ASP A 133 -20.21 3.94 -13.56
C ASP A 133 -21.44 4.54 -12.86
N VAL A 134 -21.38 4.84 -11.56
CA VAL A 134 -22.50 5.49 -10.86
C VAL A 134 -22.30 7.00 -10.80
N ARG A 135 -23.06 7.75 -11.61
CA ARG A 135 -23.02 9.22 -11.61
C ARG A 135 -24.13 9.87 -10.77
N HIS A 136 -25.17 9.14 -10.44
CA HIS A 136 -26.32 9.68 -9.70
C HIS A 136 -26.03 9.70 -8.18
N PRO A 137 -26.06 10.87 -7.50
CA PRO A 137 -25.67 10.99 -6.09
C PRO A 137 -26.40 10.02 -5.14
N TYR A 138 -27.73 9.88 -5.31
CA TYR A 138 -28.52 8.94 -4.50
C TYR A 138 -28.06 7.47 -4.63
N LEU A 139 -27.69 7.04 -5.85
CA LEU A 139 -27.20 5.67 -6.07
C LEU A 139 -25.80 5.48 -5.48
N GLN A 140 -24.97 6.53 -5.51
CA GLN A 140 -23.67 6.51 -4.84
C GLN A 140 -23.84 6.37 -3.32
N GLU A 141 -24.76 7.10 -2.71
CA GLU A 141 -25.05 7.00 -1.28
C GLU A 141 -25.56 5.61 -0.89
N LEU A 142 -26.51 5.05 -1.65
CA LEU A 142 -27.04 3.70 -1.40
C LEU A 142 -25.94 2.63 -1.49
N ARG A 143 -25.04 2.73 -2.48
CA ARG A 143 -23.90 1.82 -2.60
C ARG A 143 -22.86 2.05 -1.50
N GLY A 144 -22.64 3.32 -1.14
CA GLY A 144 -21.99 3.81 0.08
C GLY A 144 -22.37 2.99 1.30
N ARG A 145 -23.64 3.10 1.66
CA ARG A 145 -24.24 2.45 2.83
C ARG A 145 -24.15 0.92 2.77
N ARG A 146 -24.32 0.32 1.58
CA ARG A 146 -24.20 -1.13 1.41
C ARG A 146 -22.76 -1.60 1.64
N LEU A 147 -21.79 -0.91 1.05
CA LEU A 147 -20.38 -1.26 1.23
C LEU A 147 -19.96 -1.06 2.69
N ALA A 148 -20.35 0.04 3.32
CA ALA A 148 -20.05 0.29 4.73
C ALA A 148 -20.57 -0.83 5.64
N ARG A 149 -21.79 -1.34 5.41
CA ARG A 149 -22.32 -2.52 6.13
C ARG A 149 -21.51 -3.78 5.87
N GLN A 150 -21.18 -4.05 4.61
CA GLN A 150 -20.35 -5.21 4.25
C GLN A 150 -18.98 -5.17 4.93
N LEU A 151 -18.37 -3.98 5.02
CA LEU A 151 -17.09 -3.78 5.71
C LEU A 151 -17.23 -3.85 7.23
N ALA A 152 -18.30 -3.29 7.80
CA ALA A 152 -18.60 -3.35 9.22
C ALA A 152 -18.81 -4.79 9.72
N ASP A 153 -19.41 -5.64 8.88
CA ASP A 153 -19.65 -7.06 9.16
C ASP A 153 -18.43 -7.95 8.81
N ASN A 154 -17.41 -7.38 8.14
CA ASN A 154 -16.24 -8.15 7.73
C ASN A 154 -15.28 -8.33 8.92
N PRO A 155 -14.91 -9.58 9.28
CA PRO A 155 -14.04 -9.85 10.43
C PRO A 155 -12.63 -9.27 10.28
N GLU A 156 -12.16 -8.99 9.06
CA GLU A 156 -10.85 -8.43 8.79
C GLU A 156 -10.81 -6.89 8.98
N ALA A 157 -11.96 -6.21 9.02
CA ALA A 157 -12.02 -4.75 9.01
C ALA A 157 -11.28 -4.11 10.19
N SER A 158 -11.47 -4.62 11.41
CA SER A 158 -10.75 -4.13 12.59
C SER A 158 -9.23 -4.32 12.44
N SER A 159 -8.77 -5.45 11.92
CA SER A 159 -7.34 -5.72 11.72
C SER A 159 -6.73 -4.83 10.63
N ILE A 160 -7.46 -4.55 9.54
CA ILE A 160 -7.01 -3.62 8.50
C ILE A 160 -6.90 -2.20 9.06
N ILE A 161 -7.92 -1.75 9.82
CA ILE A 161 -7.90 -0.45 10.48
C ILE A 161 -6.70 -0.33 11.40
N VAL A 162 -6.43 -1.35 12.21
CA VAL A 162 -5.28 -1.39 13.13
C VAL A 162 -3.96 -1.39 12.37
N LEU A 163 -3.84 -2.12 11.25
CA LEU A 163 -2.63 -2.11 10.43
C LEU A 163 -2.33 -0.70 9.91
N ASP A 164 -3.33 -0.04 9.34
CA ASP A 164 -3.13 1.29 8.76
C ASP A 164 -2.91 2.35 9.85
N GLN A 165 -3.50 2.19 11.04
CA GLN A 165 -3.18 3.04 12.20
C GLN A 165 -1.75 2.80 12.69
N TRP A 166 -1.33 1.53 12.85
CA TRP A 166 0.02 1.16 13.26
C TRP A 166 1.07 1.71 12.30
N LEU A 167 0.86 1.57 10.98
CA LEU A 167 1.82 2.00 9.96
C LEU A 167 1.63 3.45 9.51
N LEU A 168 0.65 4.18 10.05
CA LEU A 168 0.26 5.53 9.60
C LEU A 168 0.03 5.58 8.08
N ASN A 169 -0.74 4.62 7.56
CA ASN A 169 -1.07 4.61 6.14
C ASN A 169 -2.14 5.66 5.83
N SER A 170 -1.74 6.69 5.08
CA SER A 170 -2.63 7.83 4.79
C SER A 170 -3.52 7.64 3.56
N ASP A 171 -3.38 6.52 2.85
CA ASP A 171 -4.10 6.25 1.61
C ASP A 171 -4.73 4.85 1.54
N ARG A 172 -5.17 4.25 2.65
CA ARG A 172 -6.08 3.08 2.58
C ARG A 172 -7.48 3.49 2.12
N ASN A 173 -7.64 3.80 0.85
CA ASN A 173 -8.94 4.02 0.23
C ASN A 173 -9.51 2.69 -0.32
N ILE A 174 -10.80 2.65 -0.66
CA ILE A 174 -11.48 1.46 -1.20
C ILE A 174 -10.95 1.00 -2.58
N GLY A 175 -10.14 1.81 -3.26
CA GLY A 175 -9.38 1.41 -4.44
C GLY A 175 -8.20 0.49 -4.10
N ASN A 176 -7.69 0.57 -2.87
CA ASN A 176 -6.52 -0.16 -2.37
C ASN A 176 -6.91 -1.43 -1.57
N LEU A 177 -8.15 -1.89 -1.77
CA LEU A 177 -8.71 -3.14 -1.25
C LEU A 177 -9.33 -3.90 -2.40
N LEU A 178 -8.83 -5.10 -2.68
CA LEU A 178 -9.38 -6.03 -3.65
C LEU A 178 -10.29 -7.04 -2.96
N GLU A 179 -11.39 -7.40 -3.60
CA GLU A 179 -12.31 -8.42 -3.08
C GLU A 179 -12.14 -9.72 -3.87
N SER A 180 -11.78 -10.80 -3.17
CA SER A 180 -11.75 -12.14 -3.75
C SER A 180 -13.17 -12.71 -3.94
N PRO A 181 -13.36 -13.77 -4.76
CA PRO A 181 -14.66 -14.42 -4.92
C PRO A 181 -15.28 -14.93 -3.61
N CYS A 182 -14.46 -15.26 -2.61
CA CYS A 182 -14.89 -15.69 -1.27
C CYS A 182 -15.07 -14.54 -0.27
N LYS A 183 -15.09 -13.28 -0.73
CA LYS A 183 -15.31 -12.07 0.09
C LYS A 183 -14.20 -11.71 1.08
N SER A 184 -13.05 -12.39 1.02
CA SER A 184 -11.84 -11.95 1.72
C SER A 184 -11.24 -10.72 1.04
N LEU A 185 -10.71 -9.80 1.86
CA LEU A 185 -10.10 -8.55 1.40
C LEU A 185 -8.60 -8.72 1.23
N PHE A 186 -8.08 -8.27 0.09
CA PHE A 186 -6.66 -8.25 -0.22
C PHE A 186 -6.16 -6.80 -0.25
N LEU A 187 -5.12 -6.53 0.53
CA LEU A 187 -4.49 -5.22 0.63
C LEU A 187 -3.46 -5.06 -0.49
N ILE A 188 -3.51 -3.91 -1.15
CA ILE A 188 -2.53 -3.48 -2.16
C ILE A 188 -2.15 -2.02 -1.90
N ASP A 189 -1.12 -1.53 -2.58
CA ASP A 189 -0.67 -0.13 -2.54
C ASP A 189 -0.43 0.36 -1.09
N HIS A 190 0.72 -0.02 -0.56
CA HIS A 190 1.20 0.44 0.75
C HIS A 190 2.12 1.65 0.61
N GLY A 191 2.16 2.33 -0.54
CA GLY A 191 3.14 3.38 -0.83
C GLY A 191 3.09 4.61 0.08
N ARG A 192 2.05 4.76 0.91
CA ARG A 192 1.80 5.94 1.75
C ARG A 192 1.90 5.64 3.25
N LEU A 193 2.85 4.79 3.65
CA LEU A 193 3.19 4.54 5.05
C LEU A 193 3.90 5.74 5.69
N PHE A 194 3.91 5.74 7.04
CA PHE A 194 4.50 6.80 7.85
C PHE A 194 4.02 8.18 7.40
N HIS A 195 2.71 8.22 7.09
CA HIS A 195 1.84 9.30 6.65
C HIS A 195 2.10 9.92 5.27
N TYR A 196 3.32 9.87 4.75
CA TYR A 196 3.61 10.23 3.36
C TYR A 196 5.02 9.74 3.00
N PRO A 197 5.34 9.42 1.73
CA PRO A 197 6.62 8.80 1.35
C PRO A 197 7.84 9.73 1.43
N ASN A 198 7.75 10.86 2.13
CA ASN A 198 8.88 11.74 2.44
C ASN A 198 9.42 11.53 3.86
N TRP A 199 9.10 10.39 4.49
CA TRP A 199 9.60 10.05 5.82
C TRP A 199 11.11 9.75 5.79
N GLU A 200 11.73 9.79 6.97
CA GLU A 200 13.15 9.45 7.17
C GLU A 200 13.25 8.41 8.29
N PRO A 201 14.35 7.63 8.41
CA PRO A 201 14.53 6.71 9.52
C PRO A 201 14.26 7.40 10.88
N GLY A 202 13.23 6.93 11.59
CA GLY A 202 12.80 7.48 12.89
C GLY A 202 11.97 8.75 12.84
N ARG A 203 11.58 9.25 11.67
CA ARG A 203 10.77 10.47 11.50
C ARG A 203 9.60 10.23 10.56
N ILE A 204 8.40 10.55 11.03
CA ILE A 204 7.18 10.49 10.22
C ILE A 204 7.23 11.57 9.12
N GLY A 205 6.68 11.25 7.95
CA GLY A 205 6.61 12.15 6.82
C GLY A 205 5.76 13.40 7.08
N MET A 206 5.99 14.44 6.27
CA MET A 206 5.25 15.70 6.34
C MET A 206 4.18 15.76 5.25
N ALA A 207 2.92 15.90 5.65
CA ALA A 207 1.81 16.16 4.75
C ALA A 207 0.91 17.29 5.30
N PRO A 208 0.28 18.11 4.45
CA PRO A 208 -0.56 19.23 4.89
C PRO A 208 -1.95 18.78 5.37
N TRP A 209 -2.31 17.50 5.20
CA TRP A 209 -3.56 16.91 5.68
C TRP A 209 -3.31 15.95 6.85
N PRO A 210 -4.30 15.74 7.73
CA PRO A 210 -4.19 14.75 8.82
C PRO A 210 -4.14 13.30 8.29
N CYS A 211 -3.54 12.42 9.08
CA CYS A 211 -3.57 10.98 8.81
C CYS A 211 -4.90 10.40 9.31
N GLU A 212 -5.90 10.33 8.43
CA GLU A 212 -7.18 9.71 8.76
C GLU A 212 -7.22 8.24 8.33
N ASN A 213 -7.75 7.38 9.19
CA ASN A 213 -8.08 6.02 8.78
C ASN A 213 -9.32 6.03 7.88
N ARG A 214 -9.10 6.05 6.57
CA ARG A 214 -10.15 6.19 5.56
C ARG A 214 -11.15 5.03 5.54
N LEU A 215 -10.73 3.82 5.91
CA LEU A 215 -11.63 2.66 6.00
C LEU A 215 -12.59 2.83 7.18
N GLN A 216 -12.07 3.17 8.36
CA GLN A 216 -12.88 3.44 9.54
C GLN A 216 -13.85 4.60 9.28
N LYS A 217 -13.35 5.72 8.72
CA LYS A 217 -14.17 6.88 8.37
C LYS A 217 -15.32 6.51 7.45
N LEU A 218 -15.07 5.73 6.41
CA LEU A 218 -16.12 5.27 5.50
C LEU A 218 -17.20 4.47 6.23
N ILE A 219 -16.82 3.61 7.18
CA ILE A 219 -17.79 2.83 7.95
C ILE A 219 -18.61 3.76 8.85
N ASP A 220 -17.95 4.63 9.61
CA ASP A 220 -18.59 5.55 10.55
C ASP A 220 -19.50 6.58 9.85
N ASP A 221 -19.15 7.03 8.64
CA ASP A 221 -19.95 7.95 7.81
C ASP A 221 -21.35 7.38 7.50
N PHE A 222 -21.51 6.05 7.45
CA PHE A 222 -22.77 5.37 7.12
C PHE A 222 -23.36 4.55 8.28
N ILE A 223 -22.55 4.23 9.29
CA ILE A 223 -22.92 3.49 10.50
C ILE A 223 -22.32 4.27 11.69
N PRO A 224 -23.01 5.32 12.16
CA PRO A 224 -22.51 6.16 13.23
C PRO A 224 -22.14 5.34 14.47
N ASP A 225 -21.05 5.74 15.11
CA ASP A 225 -20.50 5.10 16.32
C ASP A 225 -20.10 3.63 16.17
N TRP A 226 -20.00 3.10 14.93
CA TRP A 226 -19.52 1.73 14.72
C TRP A 226 -18.13 1.55 15.34
N SER A 227 -17.20 2.46 15.06
CA SER A 227 -15.86 2.42 15.63
C SER A 227 -15.87 2.58 17.15
N GLU A 228 -16.86 3.26 17.71
CA GLU A 228 -16.96 3.49 19.15
C GLU A 228 -17.67 2.36 19.91
N ALA A 229 -18.39 1.49 19.20
CA ALA A 229 -19.09 0.35 19.77
C ALA A 229 -18.12 -0.63 20.44
N LEU A 230 -18.51 -1.12 21.63
CA LEU A 230 -17.67 -1.99 22.45
C LEU A 230 -17.12 -3.24 21.73
N PRO A 231 -17.90 -3.96 20.89
CA PRO A 231 -17.36 -5.10 20.15
C PRO A 231 -16.21 -4.71 19.23
N ASN A 232 -16.32 -3.58 18.52
CA ASN A 232 -15.33 -3.11 17.56
C ASN A 232 -14.10 -2.53 18.25
N LYS A 233 -14.28 -1.81 19.37
CA LYS A 233 -13.17 -1.41 20.24
C LYS A 233 -12.39 -2.62 20.74
N SER A 234 -13.09 -3.65 21.20
CA SER A 234 -12.48 -4.89 21.71
C SER A 234 -11.74 -5.64 20.59
N ALA A 235 -12.33 -5.74 19.41
CA ALA A 235 -11.70 -6.36 18.24
C ALA A 235 -10.42 -5.64 17.81
N ARG A 236 -10.42 -4.30 17.79
CA ARG A 236 -9.20 -3.52 17.49
C ARG A 236 -8.13 -3.68 18.58
N ALA A 237 -8.51 -3.63 19.86
CA ALA A 237 -7.56 -3.85 20.95
C ALA A 237 -6.93 -5.26 20.89
N LEU A 238 -7.73 -6.27 20.55
CA LEU A 238 -7.25 -7.62 20.31
C LEU A 238 -6.29 -7.68 19.11
N ALA A 239 -6.63 -7.03 17.99
CA ALA A 239 -5.78 -6.96 16.82
C ALA A 239 -4.42 -6.28 17.14
N TYR A 240 -4.39 -5.20 17.92
CA TYR A 240 -3.13 -4.60 18.39
C TYR A 240 -2.26 -5.59 19.18
N ASN A 241 -2.86 -6.35 20.11
CA ASN A 241 -2.13 -7.35 20.89
C ASN A 241 -1.58 -8.47 19.98
N ILE A 242 -2.39 -8.95 19.03
CA ILE A 242 -1.96 -9.95 18.05
C ILE A 242 -0.79 -9.40 17.23
N PHE A 243 -0.89 -8.17 16.75
CA PHE A 243 0.15 -7.55 15.92
C PHE A 243 1.43 -7.36 16.70
N ALA A 244 1.36 -6.98 17.98
CA ALA A 244 2.52 -6.88 18.86
C ALA A 244 3.23 -8.22 19.05
N VAL A 245 2.47 -9.32 19.19
CA VAL A 245 3.04 -10.68 19.27
C VAL A 245 3.65 -11.06 17.91
N SER A 246 2.89 -10.98 16.82
CA SER A 246 3.35 -11.31 15.46
C SER A 246 4.58 -10.51 15.04
N PHE A 247 4.66 -9.23 15.42
CA PHE A 247 5.81 -8.39 15.13
C PHE A 247 7.06 -8.86 15.89
N ARG A 248 6.94 -9.18 17.19
CA ARG A 248 8.06 -9.71 17.98
C ARG A 248 8.53 -11.09 17.51
N GLU A 249 7.61 -11.96 17.11
CA GLU A 249 7.93 -13.34 16.73
C GLU A 249 8.56 -13.44 15.33
N ALA A 250 8.05 -12.69 14.36
CA ALA A 250 8.49 -12.80 12.96
C ALA A 250 8.50 -11.47 12.18
N GLY A 251 7.63 -10.52 12.53
CA GLY A 251 7.49 -9.28 11.75
C GLY A 251 8.73 -8.38 11.79
N ALA A 252 9.43 -8.29 12.92
CA ALA A 252 10.64 -7.50 13.06
C ALA A 252 11.78 -8.03 12.18
N GLU A 253 11.95 -9.35 12.11
CA GLU A 253 12.93 -9.98 11.24
C GLU A 253 12.55 -9.83 9.76
N ALA A 254 11.27 -10.02 9.42
CA ALA A 254 10.79 -9.81 8.06
C ALA A 254 10.98 -8.35 7.60
N ALA A 255 10.75 -7.38 8.48
CA ALA A 255 11.03 -5.97 8.22
C ALA A 255 12.53 -5.70 8.07
N ARG A 256 13.37 -6.28 8.94
CA ARG A 256 14.84 -6.17 8.87
C ARG A 256 15.39 -6.62 7.53
N ILE A 257 14.95 -7.80 7.05
CA ILE A 257 15.36 -8.36 5.75
C ILE A 257 15.00 -7.42 4.59
N VAL A 258 13.81 -6.80 4.63
CA VAL A 258 13.42 -5.84 3.58
C VAL A 258 14.21 -4.55 3.68
N LEU A 259 14.39 -4.02 4.89
CA LEU A 259 15.06 -2.74 5.11
C LEU A 259 16.56 -2.80 4.83
N SER A 260 17.21 -3.97 4.97
CA SER A 260 18.63 -4.15 4.64
C SER A 260 18.97 -3.95 3.17
N GLU A 261 17.97 -3.97 2.29
CA GLU A 261 18.14 -3.63 0.86
C GLU A 261 18.26 -2.11 0.62
N PHE A 262 17.91 -1.28 1.61
CA PHE A 262 17.76 0.17 1.44
C PHE A 262 18.53 1.01 2.46
N PHE A 263 18.78 0.49 3.66
CA PHE A 263 19.29 1.26 4.79
C PHE A 263 20.45 0.56 5.49
N GLU A 264 21.25 1.35 6.19
CA GLU A 264 22.29 0.84 7.07
C GLU A 264 21.71 0.29 8.37
N HIS A 265 22.46 -0.58 9.05
CA HIS A 265 22.01 -1.25 10.29
C HIS A 265 21.47 -0.27 11.34
N THR A 266 22.11 0.88 11.54
CA THR A 266 21.70 1.89 12.53
C THR A 266 20.33 2.49 12.20
N GLU A 267 20.05 2.77 10.94
CA GLU A 267 18.77 3.29 10.47
C GLU A 267 17.66 2.24 10.58
N ILE A 268 17.97 0.98 10.29
CA ILE A 268 17.04 -0.15 10.44
C ILE A 268 16.57 -0.26 11.89
N GLU A 269 17.48 -0.20 12.87
CA GLU A 269 17.12 -0.25 14.29
C GLU A 269 16.18 0.89 14.69
N VAL A 270 16.40 2.09 14.17
CA VAL A 270 15.55 3.24 14.45
C VAL A 270 14.14 3.05 13.86
N ILE A 271 14.03 2.49 12.64
CA ILE A 271 12.74 2.17 12.02
C ILE A 271 12.00 1.07 12.79
N LEU A 272 12.70 0.00 13.18
CA LEU A 272 12.12 -1.10 13.95
C LEU A 272 11.65 -0.64 15.33
N ARG A 273 12.42 0.24 15.97
CA ARG A 273 12.03 0.88 17.23
C ARG A 273 10.75 1.71 17.05
N LEU A 274 10.66 2.54 16.00
CA LEU A 274 9.43 3.29 15.69
C LEU A 274 8.23 2.35 15.51
N LEU A 275 8.39 1.25 14.77
CA LEU A 275 7.34 0.25 14.59
C LEU A 275 6.91 -0.38 15.91
N SER A 276 7.86 -0.70 16.81
CA SER A 276 7.56 -1.26 18.12
C SER A 276 6.84 -0.26 19.02
N GLU A 277 7.35 0.97 19.14
CA GLU A 277 6.77 2.02 19.99
C GLU A 277 5.31 2.31 19.59
N ARG A 278 4.99 2.23 18.30
CA ARG A 278 3.61 2.44 17.80
C ARG A 278 2.64 1.30 18.13
N LEU A 279 3.13 0.10 18.47
CA LEU A 279 2.28 -0.99 18.96
C LEU A 279 2.05 -0.90 20.47
N ASP A 280 2.94 -0.24 21.20
CA ASP A 280 2.85 -0.05 22.65
C ASP A 280 1.97 1.14 23.05
N GLN A 281 1.74 2.09 22.13
CA GLN A 281 0.82 3.22 22.31
C GLN A 281 -0.64 2.73 22.26
N LYS A 282 -1.23 2.48 23.43
CA LYS A 282 -2.68 2.24 23.62
C LYS A 282 -3.46 3.54 23.69
#